data_AF-A0AAQ0MGL7-F1
#
_entry.id   AF-A0AAQ0MGL7-F1
#
_cell.length_a   1.000
_cell.length_b   1.000
_cell.length_c   1.000
_cell.angle_alpha   90.00
_cell.angle_beta   90.00
_cell.angle_gamma   90.00
#
_symmetry.space_group_name_H-M   'P 1'
#
loop_
_entity.id
_entity.type
_entity.pdbx_description
1 polymer ?
#
loop_
_entity_poly.entity_id
_entity_poly.type
_entity_poly.pdbx_seq_one_letter_code
_entity_poly.pdbx_strand_id
1 'polypeptide(L)'
;MKFNDELYKKALERYTLTKDGKLFSKNGKQKKESKDKDGYYQFSASFDNRTLKVKKHRLLAFAFIPNPENKKIVNHIDGNKQNNDLNNL
;
A
#
# COMPACT_ATOMS: atom_id res chain seq x y z
N MET A 1 -8.52 -12.25 13.38
CA MET A 1 -9.02 -11.41 12.28
C MET A 1 -7.86 -10.52 11.84
N LYS A 2 -7.18 -10.97 10.80
CA LYS A 2 -5.84 -10.54 10.40
C LYS A 2 -5.96 -9.30 9.50
N PHE A 3 -4.85 -8.60 9.35
CA PHE A 3 -4.64 -7.55 8.35
C PHE A 3 -5.29 -7.95 7.01
N ASN A 4 -5.68 -6.99 6.17
CA ASN A 4 -6.31 -7.27 4.86
C ASN A 4 -5.27 -7.82 3.86
N ASP A 5 -4.46 -8.79 4.30
CA ASP A 5 -3.30 -9.40 3.65
C ASP A 5 -3.67 -9.89 2.25
N GLU A 6 -4.87 -10.44 2.09
CA GLU A 6 -5.33 -10.92 0.80
C GLU A 6 -5.40 -9.79 -0.25
N LEU A 7 -5.86 -8.60 0.13
CA LEU A 7 -5.90 -7.45 -0.78
C LEU A 7 -4.49 -7.00 -1.17
N TYR A 8 -3.59 -6.87 -0.20
CA TYR A 8 -2.22 -6.41 -0.46
C TYR A 8 -1.40 -7.45 -1.22
N LYS A 9 -1.59 -8.73 -0.92
CA LYS A 9 -1.02 -9.85 -1.68
C LYS A 9 -1.51 -9.83 -3.14
N LYS A 10 -2.82 -9.76 -3.37
CA LYS A 10 -3.40 -9.64 -4.72
C LYS A 10 -2.88 -8.40 -5.45
N ALA A 11 -2.68 -7.29 -4.73
CA ALA A 11 -2.10 -6.09 -5.30
C ALA A 11 -0.67 -6.35 -5.79
N LEU A 12 0.19 -6.99 -4.98
CA LEU A 12 1.57 -7.30 -5.35
C LEU A 12 1.69 -8.39 -6.44
N GLU A 13 0.70 -9.27 -6.58
CA GLU A 13 0.64 -10.25 -7.69
C GLU A 13 0.32 -9.59 -9.04
N ARG A 14 -0.31 -8.41 -9.03
CA ARG A 14 -0.81 -7.73 -10.23
C ARG A 14 -0.05 -6.45 -10.58
N TYR A 15 0.60 -5.84 -9.61
CA TYR A 15 1.30 -4.56 -9.74
C TYR A 15 2.70 -4.66 -9.16
N THR A 16 3.63 -3.91 -9.75
CA THR A 16 4.98 -3.76 -9.22
C THR A 16 5.02 -2.55 -8.30
N LEU A 17 5.34 -2.76 -7.03
CA LEU A 17 5.58 -1.70 -6.06
C LEU A 17 7.08 -1.47 -5.91
N THR A 18 7.50 -0.21 -5.91
CA THR A 18 8.88 0.20 -5.63
C THR A 18 9.03 0.66 -4.17
N LYS A 19 10.27 0.67 -3.65
CA LYS A 19 10.57 1.09 -2.27
C LYS A 19 10.28 2.57 -2.02
N ASP A 20 10.31 3.42 -3.04
CA ASP A 20 9.90 4.83 -3.00
C ASP A 20 8.37 5.03 -3.10
N GLY A 21 7.60 3.94 -3.10
CA GLY A 21 6.14 3.99 -3.03
C GLY A 21 5.44 4.28 -4.35
N LYS A 22 6.08 4.02 -5.49
CA LYS A 22 5.41 4.08 -6.80
C LYS A 22 4.85 2.70 -7.14
N LEU A 23 3.63 2.69 -7.69
CA LEU A 23 2.96 1.47 -8.09
C LEU A 23 2.79 1.45 -9.61
N PHE A 24 3.22 0.37 -10.26
CA PHE A 24 3.18 0.22 -11.71
C PHE A 24 2.28 -0.94 -12.12
N SER A 25 1.52 -0.78 -13.20
CA SER A 25 0.82 -1.90 -13.83
C SER A 25 1.81 -2.81 -14.56
N LYS A 26 1.36 -4.02 -14.92
CA LYS A 26 2.15 -4.96 -15.74
C LYS A 26 2.65 -4.37 -17.06
N ASN A 27 1.97 -3.35 -17.58
CA ASN A 27 2.33 -2.67 -18.82
C ASN A 27 3.28 -1.48 -18.59
N GLY A 28 3.88 -1.35 -17.39
CA GLY A 28 4.81 -0.28 -17.05
C GLY A 28 4.16 1.07 -16.73
N LYS A 29 2.82 1.18 -16.74
CA LYS A 29 2.12 2.44 -16.45
C LYS A 29 2.09 2.70 -14.95
N GLN A 30 2.65 3.82 -14.51
CA GLN A 30 2.53 4.26 -13.12
C GLN A 30 1.07 4.59 -12.77
N LYS A 31 0.61 4.08 -11.63
CA LYS A 31 -0.70 4.37 -11.05
C LYS A 31 -0.65 5.71 -10.33
N LYS A 32 -1.66 6.54 -10.57
CA LYS A 32 -1.85 7.79 -9.83
C LYS A 32 -2.25 7.49 -8.38
N GLU A 33 -1.61 8.17 -7.45
CA GLU A 33 -2.02 8.21 -6.05
C GLU A 33 -3.09 9.28 -5.83
N SER A 34 -3.91 9.06 -4.83
CA SER A 34 -4.96 9.98 -4.38
C SER A 34 -5.00 9.96 -2.86
N LYS A 35 -5.46 11.04 -2.23
CA LYS A 35 -5.68 11.07 -0.79
C LYS A 35 -7.08 10.55 -0.46
N ASP A 36 -7.22 9.79 0.62
CA ASP A 36 -8.52 9.54 1.22
C ASP A 36 -9.00 10.76 2.04
N LYS A 37 -10.22 10.69 2.56
CA LYS A 37 -10.81 11.76 3.39
C LYS A 37 -10.00 12.06 4.66
N ASP A 38 -9.19 11.11 5.11
CA ASP A 38 -8.40 11.20 6.33
C ASP A 38 -6.94 11.61 6.04
N GLY A 39 -6.61 11.87 4.77
CA GLY A 39 -5.30 12.34 4.31
C GLY A 39 -4.30 11.26 3.92
N TYR A 40 -4.67 9.97 3.94
CA TYR A 40 -3.76 8.89 3.54
C TYR A 40 -3.66 8.74 2.04
N TYR A 41 -2.45 8.57 1.52
CA TYR A 41 -2.27 8.19 0.12
C TYR A 41 -2.77 6.77 -0.15
N GLN A 42 -3.45 6.61 -1.29
CA GLN A 42 -4.02 5.36 -1.76
C GLN A 42 -4.02 5.27 -3.30
N PHE A 43 -3.97 4.04 -3.80
CA PHE A 43 -4.10 3.71 -5.21
C PHE A 43 -5.46 3.10 -5.51
N SER A 44 -5.95 3.31 -6.73
CA SER A 44 -7.10 2.57 -7.26
C SER A 44 -6.59 1.37 -8.05
N ALA A 45 -6.69 0.17 -7.48
CA ALA A 45 -6.25 -1.08 -8.08
C ALA A 45 -7.48 -1.88 -8.56
N SER A 46 -7.37 -2.48 -9.75
CA SER A 46 -8.48 -3.18 -10.38
C SER A 46 -8.24 -4.69 -10.35
N PHE A 47 -9.18 -5.41 -9.75
CA PHE A 47 -9.19 -6.86 -9.52
C PHE A 47 -10.53 -7.40 -10.00
N ASP A 48 -10.53 -8.38 -10.90
CA ASP A 48 -11.73 -9.15 -11.29
C ASP A 48 -12.98 -8.28 -11.48
N ASN A 49 -12.88 -7.28 -12.37
CA ASN A 49 -13.92 -6.29 -12.71
C ASN A 49 -14.36 -5.35 -11.58
N ARG A 50 -13.65 -5.32 -10.45
CA ARG A 50 -13.87 -4.37 -9.36
C ARG A 50 -12.64 -3.48 -9.19
N THR A 51 -12.87 -2.24 -8.78
CA THR A 51 -11.77 -1.34 -8.41
C THR A 51 -11.81 -1.11 -6.91
N LEU A 52 -10.71 -1.46 -6.24
CA LEU A 52 -10.54 -1.33 -4.80
C LEU A 52 -9.49 -0.25 -4.50
N LYS A 53 -9.64 0.39 -3.34
CA LYS A 53 -8.67 1.36 -2.82
C LYS A 53 -7.64 0.64 -1.96
N VAL A 54 -6.36 0.82 -2.30
CA VAL A 54 -5.23 0.20 -1.59
C VAL A 54 -4.41 1.30 -0.94
N LYS A 55 -4.32 1.29 0.39
CA LYS A 55 -3.56 2.31 1.14
C LYS A 55 -2.06 2.15 0.91
N LYS A 56 -1.37 3.24 0.57
CA LYS A 56 0.05 3.28 0.20
C LYS A 56 0.95 2.80 1.34
N HIS A 57 0.81 3.37 2.54
CA HIS A 57 1.60 2.96 3.71
C HIS A 57 1.47 1.47 4.01
N ARG A 58 0.26 0.91 3.98
CA ARG A 58 0.04 -0.51 4.28
C ARG A 58 0.61 -1.41 3.21
N LEU A 59 0.48 -1.03 1.94
CA LEU A 59 1.04 -1.78 0.82
C LEU A 59 2.58 -1.81 0.88
N LEU A 60 3.21 -0.68 1.22
CA LEU A 60 4.65 -0.58 1.42
C LEU A 60 5.15 -1.42 2.58
N ALA A 61 4.53 -1.28 3.76
CA ALA A 61 4.89 -2.07 4.92
C ALA A 61 4.70 -3.57 4.66
N PHE A 62 3.59 -3.98 4.03
CA PHE A 62 3.36 -5.38 3.67
C PHE A 62 4.41 -5.93 2.70
N ALA A 63 4.90 -5.12 1.76
CA ALA A 63 5.87 -5.56 0.75
C ALA A 63 7.31 -5.63 1.28
N PHE A 64 7.71 -4.71 2.17
CA PHE A 64 9.12 -4.46 2.46
C PHE A 64 9.49 -4.53 3.95
N ILE A 65 8.52 -4.52 4.86
CA ILE A 65 8.76 -4.55 6.31
C ILE A 65 8.34 -5.93 6.83
N PRO A 66 9.28 -6.79 7.25
CA PRO A 66 8.94 -8.03 7.93
C PRO A 66 8.09 -7.77 9.17
N ASN A 67 7.04 -8.56 9.37
CA ASN A 67 6.14 -8.43 10.53
C ASN A 67 6.21 -9.70 11.42
N PRO A 68 7.36 -10.00 12.06
CA PRO A 68 7.54 -11.21 12.86
C PRO A 68 6.58 -11.27 14.06
N GLU A 69 6.19 -10.11 14.60
CA GLU A 69 5.27 -9.98 15.73
C GLU A 69 3.78 -10.01 15.32
N ASN A 70 3.49 -10.16 14.01
CA ASN A 70 2.14 -10.18 13.46
C ASN A 70 1.26 -8.99 13.92
N LYS A 71 1.86 -7.80 13.96
CA LYS A 71 1.19 -6.54 14.26
C LYS A 71 0.08 -6.30 13.24
N LYS A 72 -1.09 -5.90 13.74
CA LYS A 72 -2.31 -5.72 12.92
C LYS A 72 -2.41 -4.33 12.29
N ILE A 73 -1.54 -3.40 12.68
CA ILE A 73 -1.63 -1.98 12.31
C ILE A 73 -0.24 -1.51 11.91
N VAL A 74 -0.20 -0.73 10.84
CA VAL A 74 0.96 0.03 10.35
C VAL A 74 0.62 1.49 10.56
N ASN A 75 1.55 2.27 11.12
CA ASN A 75 1.29 3.67 11.48
C ASN A 75 2.51 4.54 11.20
N HIS A 76 2.27 5.81 10.94
CA HIS A 76 3.34 6.78 10.69
C HIS A 76 4.02 7.19 11.99
N ILE A 77 5.33 6.99 12.12
CA ILE A 77 6.11 7.31 13.34
C ILE A 77 6.04 8.80 13.66
N ASP A 78 6.19 9.64 12.64
CA ASP A 78 6.10 11.11 12.75
C ASP A 78 4.66 11.65 12.82
N GLY A 79 3.64 10.79 12.72
CA GLY A 79 2.23 11.17 12.65
C GLY A 79 1.82 11.82 11.31
N ASN A 80 2.74 12.04 10.38
CA ASN A 80 2.48 12.59 9.07
C ASN A 80 2.10 11.48 8.08
N LYS A 81 0.79 11.35 7.84
CA LYS A 81 0.19 10.35 6.94
C LYS A 81 0.68 10.40 5.48
N GLN A 82 1.35 11.49 5.09
CA GLN A 82 1.87 11.71 3.76
C GLN A 82 3.33 11.23 3.62
N ASN A 83 4.07 11.14 4.73
CA ASN A 83 5.43 10.62 4.74
C ASN A 83 5.41 9.09 4.71
N ASN A 84 5.45 8.51 3.51
CA ASN A 84 5.34 7.06 3.30
C ASN A 84 6.71 6.37 3.16
N ASP A 85 7.79 6.98 3.67
CA ASP A 85 9.10 6.33 3.69
C ASP A 85 9.07 5.08 4.57
N LEU A 86 9.72 4.00 4.13
CA LEU A 86 9.69 2.70 4.83
C LEU A 86 10.14 2.78 6.29
N ASN A 87 11.06 3.68 6.60
CA ASN A 87 11.55 3.90 7.97
C ASN A 87 10.57 4.69 8.84
N ASN A 88 9.52 5.28 8.24
CA ASN A 88 8.49 6.05 8.91
C ASN A 88 7.17 5.27 9.07
N LEU A 89 7.10 4.00 8.66
CA LEU A 89 5.89 3.17 8.68
C LEU A 89 5.86 2.12 9.81
#